data_AF-A0A7L2G6K3-F1
#
_entry.id   AF-A0A7L2G6K3-F1
#
_cell.length_a   1.000
_cell.length_b   1.000
_cell.length_c   1.000
_cell.angle_alpha   90.00
_cell.angle_beta   90.00
_cell.angle_gamma   90.00
#
_symmetry.space_group_name_H-M   'P 1'
#
loop_
_entity.id
_entity.type
_entity.pdbx_description
1 polymer ?
#
loop_
_entity_poly.entity_id
_entity_poly.type
_entity_poly.pdbx_seq_one_letter_code
_entity_poly.pdbx_strand_id
1 'polypeptide(L)' 'LKKQIYDCECLGARRILHQSEKTIYVYRFAMGFGRANRSVPTEKLKAKSPDYEITWAGEGY' A
#
# COMPACT_ATOMS: atom_id res chain seq x y z
N LEU A 1 -27.57 5.74 -2.71
CA LEU A 1 -26.40 5.76 -3.63
C LEU A 1 -26.66 4.81 -4.80
N LYS A 2 -26.50 5.26 -6.05
CA LYS A 2 -26.52 4.37 -7.23
C LYS A 2 -25.19 3.60 -7.31
N LYS A 3 -25.24 2.27 -7.47
CA LYS A 3 -24.05 1.44 -7.66
C LYS A 3 -23.53 1.65 -9.08
N GLN A 4 -22.30 2.13 -9.21
CA GLN A 4 -21.60 2.21 -10.50
C GLN A 4 -20.91 0.87 -10.78
N ILE A 5 -20.93 0.43 -12.03
CA ILE A 5 -20.23 -0.77 -12.49
C ILE A 5 -18.90 -0.31 -13.09
N TYR A 6 -17.81 -0.76 -12.50
CA TYR A 6 -16.46 -0.50 -12.98
C TYR A 6 -15.78 -1.81 -13.32
N ASP A 7 -14.97 -1.78 -14.38
CA ASP A 7 -13.99 -2.83 -14.62
C ASP A 7 -12.70 -2.50 -13.85
N CYS A 8 -12.13 -3.51 -13.20
CA CYS A 8 -11.02 -3.35 -12.25
C CYS A 8 -10.01 -4.49 -12.41
N GLU A 9 -8.73 -4.14 -12.54
CA GLU A 9 -7.62 -5.07 -12.55
C GLU A 9 -6.72 -4.88 -11.31
N CYS A 10 -6.32 -5.99 -10.66
CA CYS A 10 -5.37 -5.92 -9.56
C CYS A 10 -3.94 -5.84 -10.08
N LEU A 11 -3.35 -4.64 -10.04
CA LEU A 11 -1.98 -4.38 -10.47
C LEU A 11 -0.91 -4.91 -9.48
N GLY A 12 -1.34 -5.48 -8.36
CA GLY A 12 -0.50 -6.13 -7.36
C GLY A 12 -0.85 -5.73 -5.92
N ALA A 13 -0.30 -6.48 -4.97
CA ALA A 13 -0.58 -6.28 -3.54
C ALA A 13 0.69 -5.99 -2.72
N ARG A 14 0.49 -5.37 -1.55
CA ARG A 14 1.53 -5.08 -0.55
C ARG A 14 0.98 -5.33 0.84
N ARG A 15 1.86 -5.69 1.77
CA ARG A 15 1.49 -5.77 3.19
C ARG A 15 1.76 -4.44 3.86
N ILE A 16 0.81 -3.97 4.63
CA ILE A 16 0.92 -2.75 5.43
C ILE A 16 0.92 -3.16 6.90
N LEU A 17 1.90 -2.71 7.66
CA LEU A 17 1.95 -2.84 9.11
C LEU A 17 1.91 -1.45 9.74
N HIS A 18 0.94 -1.25 10.61
CA HIS A 18 0.81 -0.04 11.39
C HIS A 18 1.35 -0.36 12.80
N GLN A 19 2.57 0.08 13.11
CA GLN A 19 3.27 -0.29 14.36
C GLN A 19 3.05 0.71 15.51
N SER A 20 2.73 1.97 15.20
CA SER A 20 2.54 3.04 16.18
C SER A 20 1.43 3.99 15.72
N GLU A 21 1.06 4.99 16.53
CA GLU A 21 0.01 5.96 16.18
C GLU A 21 0.24 6.70 14.86
N LYS A 22 1.50 6.83 14.41
CA LYS A 22 1.89 7.62 13.23
C LYS A 22 2.90 6.96 12.30
N THR A 23 3.20 5.67 12.46
CA THR A 23 4.20 4.98 11.60
C THR A 23 3.57 3.83 10.83
N ILE A 24 3.71 3.89 9.49
CA ILE A 24 3.22 2.86 8.58
C ILE A 24 4.38 2.26 7.79
N TYR A 25 4.54 0.94 7.91
CA TYR A 25 5.53 0.14 7.20
C TYR A 25 4.87 -0.58 6.02
N VAL A 26 5.42 -0.39 4.82
CA VAL A 26 4.93 -1.04 3.59
C VAL A 26 5.93 -2.08 3.11
N TYR A 27 5.51 -3.36 3.09
CA TYR A 27 6.33 -4.50 2.67
C TYR A 27 5.95 -4.99 1.28
N ARG A 28 6.94 -5.58 0.59
CA ARG A 28 6.80 -6.12 -0.77
C ARG A 28 5.93 -7.38 -0.84
N PHE A 29 5.83 -8.15 0.25
CA PHE A 29 5.27 -9.50 0.17
C PHE A 29 3.77 -9.53 0.48
N ALA A 30 2.97 -9.73 -0.58
CA ALA A 30 1.60 -10.21 -0.50
C ALA A 30 1.50 -11.43 -1.42
N MET A 31 1.26 -12.62 -0.85
CA MET A 31 1.16 -13.85 -1.63
C MET A 31 -0.02 -13.80 -2.59
N GLY A 32 0.20 -14.21 -3.85
CA GLY A 32 -0.85 -14.41 -4.85
C GLY A 32 -1.06 -13.29 -5.88
N PHE A 33 -0.41 -12.13 -5.76
CA PHE A 33 -0.70 -10.96 -6.63
C PHE A 33 0.53 -10.33 -7.33
N GLY A 34 1.66 -11.02 -7.40
CA GLY A 34 2.86 -10.49 -8.06
C GLY A 34 3.44 -9.23 -7.40
N ARG A 35 4.48 -8.64 -8.00
CA ARG A 35 5.14 -7.43 -7.46
C ARG A 35 4.37 -6.17 -7.88
N ALA A 36 3.68 -5.53 -6.94
CA ALA A 36 3.07 -4.21 -7.18
C ALA A 36 4.11 -3.12 -7.45
N ASN A 37 3.80 -2.15 -8.32
CA ASN A 37 4.63 -0.95 -8.54
C ASN A 37 4.91 -0.22 -7.20
N ARG A 38 6.16 0.23 -7.00
CA ARG A 38 6.67 0.80 -5.74
C ARG A 38 6.04 2.13 -5.36
N SER A 39 5.73 2.97 -6.32
CA SER A 39 5.41 4.38 -6.06
C SER A 39 3.94 4.62 -5.70
N VAL A 40 3.02 3.87 -6.31
CA VAL A 40 1.57 4.14 -6.22
C VAL A 40 1.02 4.05 -4.79
N PRO A 41 1.37 3.04 -3.96
CA PRO A 41 0.79 2.92 -2.63
C PRO A 41 1.32 3.98 -1.66
N THR A 42 2.62 4.29 -1.72
CA THR A 42 3.25 5.26 -0.83
C THR A 42 2.79 6.68 -1.12
N GLU A 43 2.61 7.05 -2.39
CA GLU A 43 2.03 8.36 -2.77
C GLU A 43 0.60 8.51 -2.25
N LYS A 44 -0.25 7.50 -2.44
CA LYS A 44 -1.62 7.52 -1.93
C LYS A 44 -1.69 7.58 -0.41
N LEU A 45 -0.81 6.86 0.29
CA LEU A 45 -0.73 6.93 1.75
C LEU A 45 -0.24 8.31 2.23
N LYS A 46 0.79 8.88 1.62
CA LYS A 46 1.28 10.23 1.96
C LYS A 46 0.21 11.30 1.75
N ALA A 47 -0.55 11.21 0.66
CA ALA A 47 -1.63 12.16 0.38
C ALA A 47 -2.78 12.08 1.41
N LYS A 48 -3.09 10.87 1.89
CA LYS A 48 -4.18 10.65 2.85
C LYS A 48 -3.77 10.88 4.31
N SER A 49 -2.50 10.64 4.62
CA SER A 49 -1.93 10.65 5.96
C SER A 49 -0.59 11.40 5.93
N PRO A 50 -0.61 12.72 5.72
CA PRO A 50 0.61 13.52 5.59
C PRO A 50 1.45 13.55 6.87
N ASP A 51 0.80 13.41 8.02
CA ASP A 51 1.44 13.43 9.34
C ASP A 51 2.08 12.08 9.75
N TYR A 52 1.98 11.07 8.88
CA TYR A 52 2.47 9.74 9.14
C TYR A 52 3.85 9.54 8.52
N GLU A 53 4.74 8.93 9.28
CA GLU A 53 5.99 8.44 8.77
C GLU A 53 5.75 7.13 8.01
N ILE A 54 5.91 7.18 6.69
CA ILE A 54 5.69 6.03 5.81
C ILE A 54 7.04 5.52 5.33
N THR A 55 7.40 4.33 5.81
CA THR A 55 8.66 3.65 5.48
C THR A 55 8.41 2.40 4.66
N TRP A 56 9.38 1.99 3.86
CA TRP A 56 9.32 0.74 3.08
C TRP A 56 10.61 -0.06 3.26
N ALA A 57 10.48 -1.34 3.57
CA ALA A 57 11.59 -2.27 3.54
C ALA A 57 11.67 -2.91 2.15
N GLY A 58 12.69 -2.53 1.39
CA GLY A 58 13.10 -3.30 0.22
C GLY A 58 14.01 -4.41 0.70
N GLU A 59 13.50 -5.65 0.71
CA GLU A 59 14.26 -6.87 1.04
C GLU A 59 14.41 -7.16 2.53
N GLY A 60 13.33 -7.64 3.15
CA GLY A 60 13.36 -8.30 4.44
C GLY A 60 12.12 -9.18 4.55
N TYR A 61 12.32 -10.46 4.84
CA TYR A 61 11.30 -11.52 4.95
C TYR A 61 10.19 -11.15 5.95
#